data_AF-A0A970TWK8-F1
#
_entry.id   AF-A0A970TWK8-F1
#
_cell.length_a   1.000
_cell.length_b   1.000
_cell.length_c   1.000
_cell.angle_alpha   90.00
_cell.angle_beta   90.00
_cell.angle_gamma   90.00
#
_symmetry.space_group_name_H-M   'P 1'
#
loop_
_entity.id
_entity.type
_entity.pdbx_description
1 polymer ?
#
loop_
_entity_poly.entity_id
_entity_poly.type
_entity_poly.pdbx_seq_one_letter_code
_entity_poly.pdbx_strand_id
1 'polypeptide(L)'
;MSSILAIGFLAISSTLNVFPQTDSCCIAFPWESKEILAEGDYTVWLYSTSRAMPTITIGGKELRATAIEKEQRNKDLVWRKAGEVHLNSGTLEMACSPDIFLIFLNMDEHVNPEKILDDMCVLPISQSIGNTRAAIERNTDTVFTMPRYSKEAWEQKASLLRDRILLGSGLYPMPVKSPLNAKVFDESAQDGYTVSKVSFEPWPGFLATGNLYKPMGDGPFPGMINPHGHWKNARVEDEDESCSVPARCITLARMGIVAFAYDMLGHADSIQLSHRWGDEREKLWGLHPFALQLWTSIRAVDFITSLSYVDSERIGCTGASGGGTQTFTVTAVEPRIRIAAPVNMISSTMQGGCLCENAPVLRLDNSNMEIGALTAPRPMLMISTTGDWTRETPRVEYPAIRNIYALYGAEDKLENAHFNFEHNYNKDSREAMYRFMGTHLLGGEWQGFTEAGVVLPDIQDLKLFPDNTLPEGYLSGTDLIDNLVEQAKERRTSRLTHLSTTPIPDSAFAALLGAEVPA
;
A
#
# COMPACT_ATOMS: atom_id res chain seq x y z
N MET A 1 39.28 -8.56 2.94
CA MET A 1 38.01 -8.22 3.59
C MET A 1 37.95 -6.70 3.65
N SER A 2 37.15 -5.96 2.90
CA SER A 2 35.98 -6.25 2.06
C SER A 2 35.88 -5.07 1.07
N SER A 3 36.00 -5.30 -0.24
CA SER A 3 34.86 -5.28 -1.18
C SER A 3 34.05 -3.98 -1.15
N ILE A 4 34.56 -2.93 -1.81
CA ILE A 4 33.71 -1.88 -2.40
C ILE A 4 33.57 -2.26 -3.88
N LEU A 5 32.70 -3.24 -4.13
CA LEU A 5 32.15 -3.49 -5.46
C LEU A 5 30.84 -2.71 -5.51
N ALA A 6 30.89 -1.51 -6.08
CA ALA A 6 29.70 -0.86 -6.60
C ALA A 6 29.28 -1.62 -7.87
N ILE A 7 28.68 -2.80 -7.68
CA ILE A 7 27.92 -3.48 -8.72
C ILE A 7 26.59 -2.72 -8.80
N GLY A 8 26.44 -1.93 -9.86
CA GLY A 8 25.11 -1.60 -10.36
C GLY A 8 24.43 -2.93 -10.68
N PHE A 9 23.41 -3.27 -9.90
CA PHE A 9 22.49 -4.37 -10.16
C PHE A 9 21.84 -4.15 -11.54
N LEU A 10 22.44 -4.67 -12.60
CA LEU A 10 21.68 -5.20 -13.72
C LEU A 10 21.21 -6.58 -13.24
N ALA A 11 19.90 -6.69 -13.00
CA ALA A 11 19.26 -7.95 -12.69
C ALA A 11 19.51 -8.95 -13.83
N ILE A 12 20.49 -9.83 -13.70
CA ILE A 12 20.69 -10.97 -14.60
C ILE A 12 20.24 -12.23 -13.86
N SER A 13 18.95 -12.24 -13.51
CA SER A 13 18.16 -13.45 -13.36
C SER A 13 17.54 -13.71 -14.73
N SER A 14 17.99 -14.76 -15.43
CA SER A 14 17.29 -15.62 -16.41
C SER A 14 16.16 -15.09 -17.32
N THR A 15 15.97 -13.77 -17.47
CA THR A 15 14.81 -13.15 -18.14
C THR A 15 15.15 -11.94 -19.02
N LEU A 16 16.43 -11.59 -19.18
CA LEU A 16 16.82 -10.56 -20.15
C LEU A 16 16.92 -11.13 -21.58
N ASN A 17 15.76 -11.32 -22.22
CA ASN A 17 15.60 -11.28 -23.68
C ASN A 17 15.64 -9.81 -24.19
N VAL A 18 16.57 -8.99 -23.69
CA VAL A 18 16.65 -7.54 -24.02
C VAL A 18 17.79 -7.23 -25.00
N PHE A 19 18.66 -8.19 -25.27
CA PHE A 19 19.42 -8.19 -26.52
C PHE A 19 18.60 -8.96 -27.57
N PRO A 20 18.55 -8.52 -28.84
CA PRO A 20 17.93 -9.30 -29.90
C PRO A 20 18.45 -10.74 -29.81
N GLN A 21 17.58 -11.71 -30.06
CA GLN A 21 17.80 -13.16 -29.89
C GLN A 21 18.85 -13.76 -30.85
N THR A 22 19.89 -13.00 -31.18
CA THR A 22 20.89 -13.33 -32.19
C THR A 22 22.28 -12.92 -31.68
N ASP A 23 23.15 -13.93 -31.58
CA ASP A 23 24.61 -13.84 -31.76
C ASP A 23 25.50 -13.25 -30.65
N SER A 24 24.94 -12.87 -29.50
CA SER A 24 25.71 -12.24 -28.41
C SER A 24 25.58 -12.98 -27.06
N CYS A 25 26.69 -13.11 -26.32
CA CYS A 25 26.73 -13.68 -24.96
C CYS A 25 27.58 -12.80 -24.02
N CYS A 26 27.03 -12.42 -22.86
CA CYS A 26 27.73 -11.65 -21.84
C CYS A 26 27.94 -12.49 -20.57
N ILE A 27 29.18 -12.53 -20.07
CA ILE A 27 29.59 -13.35 -18.93
C ILE A 27 30.16 -12.42 -17.85
N ALA A 28 29.70 -12.59 -16.61
CA ALA A 28 30.09 -11.77 -15.46
C ALA A 28 30.59 -12.65 -14.31
N PHE A 29 31.55 -12.13 -13.53
CA PHE A 29 32.13 -12.80 -12.37
C PHE A 29 31.08 -13.11 -11.28
N PRO A 30 31.10 -14.29 -10.61
CA PRO A 30 32.02 -15.41 -10.81
C PRO A 30 31.72 -16.25 -12.07
N TRP A 31 32.77 -16.70 -12.73
CA TRP A 31 32.76 -17.30 -14.09
C TRP A 31 32.32 -18.77 -14.17
N GLU A 32 31.60 -19.26 -13.16
CA GLU A 32 31.28 -20.69 -13.06
C GLU A 32 30.51 -21.17 -14.30
N SER A 33 30.99 -22.29 -14.87
CA SER A 33 30.64 -22.91 -16.15
C SER A 33 29.39 -22.35 -16.85
N LYS A 34 29.58 -21.69 -17.99
CA LYS A 34 28.49 -21.15 -18.82
C LYS A 34 28.38 -21.93 -20.12
N GLU A 35 27.17 -22.07 -20.64
CA GLU A 35 26.91 -22.71 -21.94
C GLU A 35 26.97 -21.67 -23.08
N ILE A 36 27.64 -22.02 -24.18
CA ILE A 36 27.52 -21.37 -25.49
C ILE A 36 26.34 -21.99 -26.22
N LEU A 37 25.40 -21.16 -26.66
CA LEU A 37 24.16 -21.62 -27.29
C LEU A 37 24.30 -21.96 -28.78
N ALA A 38 25.28 -21.36 -29.46
CA ALA A 38 25.51 -21.54 -30.90
C ALA A 38 27.00 -21.68 -31.21
N GLU A 39 27.36 -22.66 -32.03
CA GLU A 39 28.71 -22.79 -32.59
C GLU A 39 29.01 -21.63 -33.54
N GLY A 40 30.21 -21.06 -33.46
CA GLY A 40 30.61 -19.96 -34.33
C GLY A 40 31.91 -19.27 -33.92
N ASP A 41 32.31 -18.28 -34.72
CA ASP A 41 33.45 -17.42 -34.45
C ASP A 41 33.03 -16.21 -33.61
N TYR A 42 33.56 -16.10 -32.40
CA TYR A 42 33.23 -15.04 -31.46
C TYR A 42 34.39 -14.05 -31.33
N THR A 43 34.07 -12.76 -31.44
CA THR A 43 34.92 -11.68 -30.95
C THR A 43 34.84 -11.59 -29.42
N VAL A 44 36.01 -11.57 -28.77
CA VAL A 44 36.16 -11.53 -27.32
C VAL A 44 36.56 -10.13 -26.87
N TRP A 45 35.74 -9.55 -26.00
CA TRP A 45 36.01 -8.29 -25.32
C TRP A 45 36.18 -8.52 -23.81
N LEU A 46 37.17 -7.87 -23.21
CA LEU A 46 37.49 -7.99 -21.80
C LEU A 46 37.29 -6.64 -21.11
N TYR A 47 36.53 -6.62 -20.03
CA TYR A 47 36.41 -5.48 -19.14
C TYR A 47 37.37 -5.64 -17.97
N SER A 48 38.32 -4.71 -17.83
CA SER A 48 39.43 -4.83 -16.89
C SER A 48 39.93 -3.47 -16.41
N THR A 49 40.80 -3.46 -15.42
CA THR A 49 41.47 -2.20 -15.02
C THR A 49 42.30 -1.63 -16.16
N SER A 50 42.35 -0.30 -16.29
CA SER A 50 43.14 0.38 -17.32
C SER A 50 44.65 0.15 -17.17
N ARG A 51 45.10 -0.31 -16.00
CA ARG A 51 46.52 -0.59 -15.70
C ARG A 51 46.94 -2.04 -15.98
N ALA A 52 45.98 -2.96 -16.04
CA ALA A 52 46.28 -4.38 -16.30
C ALA A 52 46.50 -4.64 -17.81
N MET A 53 47.11 -5.78 -18.13
CA MET A 53 47.14 -6.37 -19.48
C MET A 53 46.57 -7.78 -19.38
N PRO A 54 45.23 -7.91 -19.25
CA PRO A 54 44.62 -9.18 -18.93
C PRO A 54 44.78 -10.18 -20.08
N THR A 55 44.89 -11.45 -19.69
CA THR A 55 44.83 -12.59 -20.60
C THR A 55 43.63 -13.47 -20.23
N ILE A 56 43.08 -14.13 -21.23
CA ILE A 56 42.02 -15.12 -21.13
C ILE A 56 42.40 -16.34 -21.97
N THR A 57 42.23 -17.53 -21.44
CA THR A 57 42.24 -18.77 -22.23
C THR A 57 40.80 -19.22 -22.38
N ILE A 58 40.30 -19.30 -23.60
CA ILE A 58 38.92 -19.64 -23.93
C ILE A 58 38.91 -20.50 -25.19
N GLY A 59 38.12 -21.58 -25.22
CA GLY A 59 38.08 -22.50 -26.37
C GLY A 59 39.45 -23.09 -26.73
N GLY A 60 40.33 -23.28 -25.74
CA GLY A 60 41.70 -23.75 -25.94
C GLY A 60 42.68 -22.73 -26.53
N LYS A 61 42.26 -21.47 -26.76
CA LYS A 61 43.08 -20.38 -27.29
C LYS A 61 43.36 -19.34 -26.21
N GLU A 62 44.63 -19.00 -26.01
CA GLU A 62 45.01 -17.85 -25.17
C GLU A 62 44.90 -16.56 -25.99
N LEU A 63 44.12 -15.60 -25.47
CA LEU A 63 43.93 -14.27 -26.02
C LEU A 63 44.43 -13.23 -25.02
N ARG A 64 45.03 -12.16 -25.54
CA ARG A 64 45.56 -11.05 -24.74
C ARG A 64 44.85 -9.77 -25.13
N ALA A 65 44.43 -8.99 -24.15
CA ALA A 65 43.83 -7.69 -24.42
C ALA A 65 44.76 -6.77 -25.22
N THR A 66 44.16 -6.03 -26.15
CA THR A 66 44.81 -4.96 -26.90
C THR A 66 45.24 -3.80 -25.99
N ALA A 67 46.12 -2.93 -26.51
CA ALA A 67 46.49 -1.71 -25.81
C ALA A 67 45.30 -0.74 -25.73
N ILE A 68 45.20 0.00 -24.63
CA ILE A 68 44.14 1.01 -24.45
C ILE A 68 44.30 2.17 -25.43
N GLU A 69 43.17 2.70 -25.89
CA GLU A 69 43.13 3.91 -26.70
C GLU A 69 43.48 5.16 -25.88
N LYS A 70 43.79 6.26 -26.55
CA LYS A 70 44.25 7.49 -25.87
C LYS A 70 43.14 8.08 -24.99
N GLU A 71 41.88 7.99 -25.43
CA GLU A 71 40.69 8.45 -24.71
C GLU A 71 40.41 7.64 -23.44
N GLN A 72 40.86 6.38 -23.39
CA GLN A 72 40.58 5.46 -22.28
C GLN A 72 41.58 5.59 -21.11
N ARG A 73 42.68 6.34 -21.27
CA ARG A 73 43.77 6.45 -20.28
C ARG A 73 43.37 7.03 -18.93
N ASN A 74 42.29 7.81 -18.89
CA ASN A 74 41.80 8.45 -17.67
C ASN A 74 40.68 7.64 -16.98
N LYS A 75 40.29 6.48 -17.53
CA LYS A 75 39.28 5.60 -16.94
C LYS A 75 39.93 4.58 -16.01
N ASP A 76 39.28 4.23 -14.91
CA ASP A 76 39.76 3.17 -14.01
C ASP A 76 39.52 1.76 -14.59
N LEU A 77 38.40 1.60 -15.30
CA LEU A 77 37.97 0.36 -15.96
C LEU A 77 37.70 0.63 -17.45
N VAL A 78 38.05 -0.32 -18.31
CA VAL A 78 37.99 -0.18 -19.77
C VAL A 78 37.63 -1.50 -20.45
N TRP A 79 36.89 -1.42 -21.55
CA TRP A 79 36.70 -2.53 -22.48
C TRP A 79 37.87 -2.63 -23.46
N ARG A 80 38.35 -3.85 -23.73
CA ARG A 80 39.43 -4.11 -24.68
C ARG A 80 39.12 -5.34 -25.54
N LYS A 81 39.26 -5.23 -26.86
CA LYS A 81 39.20 -6.40 -27.75
C LYS A 81 40.42 -7.27 -27.48
N ALA A 82 40.22 -8.56 -27.23
CA ALA A 82 41.28 -9.55 -26.99
C ALA A 82 41.57 -10.42 -28.22
N GLY A 83 40.62 -10.50 -29.15
CA GLY A 83 40.75 -11.23 -30.41
C GLY A 83 39.49 -12.03 -30.72
N GLU A 84 39.62 -12.98 -31.64
CA GLU A 84 38.55 -13.88 -32.06
C GLU A 84 38.87 -15.34 -31.72
N VAL A 85 37.83 -16.11 -31.42
CA VAL A 85 37.93 -17.53 -31.08
C VAL A 85 36.72 -18.29 -31.62
N HIS A 86 36.97 -19.46 -32.21
CA HIS A 86 35.91 -20.37 -32.60
C HIS A 86 35.44 -21.16 -31.37
N LEU A 87 34.13 -21.15 -31.08
CA LEU A 87 33.55 -21.85 -29.94
C LEU A 87 32.46 -22.82 -30.43
N ASN A 88 32.46 -24.02 -29.87
CA ASN A 88 31.38 -24.98 -30.06
C ASN A 88 30.22 -24.69 -29.11
N SER A 89 29.00 -25.09 -29.48
CA SER A 89 27.87 -25.07 -28.55
C SER A 89 28.10 -26.03 -27.38
N GLY A 90 27.68 -25.65 -26.18
CA GLY A 90 27.84 -26.43 -24.95
C GLY A 90 28.69 -25.71 -23.89
N THR A 91 29.17 -26.46 -22.89
CA THR A 91 29.90 -25.90 -21.75
C THR A 91 31.20 -25.23 -22.18
N LEU A 92 31.38 -23.98 -21.79
CA LEU A 92 32.55 -23.17 -22.05
C LEU A 92 33.58 -23.31 -20.93
N GLU A 93 34.73 -23.89 -21.27
CA GLU A 93 35.90 -23.86 -20.40
C GLU A 93 36.70 -22.57 -20.61
N MET A 94 37.00 -21.87 -19.53
CA MET A 94 37.81 -20.66 -19.56
C MET A 94 38.70 -20.51 -18.32
N ALA A 95 39.85 -19.86 -18.52
CA ALA A 95 40.74 -19.40 -17.44
C ALA A 95 41.06 -17.93 -17.66
N CYS A 96 40.85 -17.10 -16.63
CA CYS A 96 40.96 -15.65 -16.72
C CYS A 96 42.00 -15.13 -15.74
N SER A 97 42.75 -14.10 -16.16
CA SER A 97 43.52 -13.28 -15.23
C SER A 97 42.60 -12.59 -14.20
N PRO A 98 43.09 -12.33 -12.97
CA PRO A 98 42.27 -11.81 -11.87
C PRO A 98 41.76 -10.38 -12.09
N ASP A 99 42.34 -9.65 -13.06
CA ASP A 99 42.00 -8.27 -13.38
C ASP A 99 40.82 -8.13 -14.37
N ILE A 100 40.22 -9.25 -14.80
CA ILE A 100 39.03 -9.28 -15.65
C ILE A 100 37.79 -9.24 -14.75
N PHE A 101 36.82 -8.39 -15.07
CA PHE A 101 35.55 -8.25 -14.35
C PHE A 101 34.34 -8.66 -15.18
N LEU A 102 34.38 -8.43 -16.51
CA LEU A 102 33.36 -8.90 -17.46
C LEU A 102 34.01 -9.42 -18.75
N ILE A 103 33.35 -10.36 -19.41
CA ILE A 103 33.71 -10.88 -20.73
C ILE A 103 32.49 -10.75 -21.63
N PHE A 104 32.67 -10.18 -22.81
CA PHE A 104 31.61 -10.06 -23.81
C PHE A 104 32.04 -10.79 -25.08
N LEU A 105 31.19 -11.71 -25.53
CA LEU A 105 31.37 -12.57 -26.70
C LEU A 105 30.30 -12.21 -27.73
N ASN A 106 30.70 -11.95 -28.97
CA ASN A 106 29.76 -11.64 -30.04
C ASN A 106 30.25 -12.19 -31.37
N MET A 107 29.37 -12.78 -32.18
CA MET A 107 29.74 -13.26 -33.52
C MET A 107 29.85 -12.11 -34.55
N ASP A 108 29.29 -10.93 -34.26
CA ASP A 108 29.53 -9.73 -35.05
C ASP A 108 30.76 -8.97 -34.54
N GLU A 109 31.82 -8.95 -35.34
CA GLU A 109 33.09 -8.29 -35.01
C GLU A 109 33.01 -6.76 -34.90
N HIS A 110 31.97 -6.15 -35.47
CA HIS A 110 31.75 -4.71 -35.46
C HIS A 110 31.07 -4.23 -34.18
N VAL A 111 30.55 -5.15 -33.36
CA VAL A 111 29.91 -4.81 -32.09
C VAL A 111 30.97 -4.43 -31.05
N ASN A 112 30.85 -3.20 -30.56
CA ASN A 112 31.66 -2.69 -29.45
C ASN A 112 30.78 -2.57 -28.18
N PRO A 113 31.06 -3.34 -27.12
CA PRO A 113 30.27 -3.28 -25.87
C PRO A 113 30.34 -1.91 -25.18
N GLU A 114 31.40 -1.12 -25.39
CA GLU A 114 31.47 0.24 -24.85
C GLU A 114 30.40 1.15 -25.45
N LYS A 115 30.19 1.07 -26.78
CA LYS A 115 29.14 1.85 -27.47
C LYS A 115 27.73 1.38 -27.09
N ILE A 116 27.55 0.06 -26.93
CA ILE A 116 26.28 -0.48 -26.45
C ILE A 116 25.95 0.06 -25.05
N LEU A 117 26.93 0.14 -24.15
CA LEU A 117 26.71 0.68 -22.82
C LEU A 117 26.39 2.18 -22.84
N ASP A 118 26.97 2.94 -23.77
CA ASP A 118 26.61 4.33 -24.00
C ASP A 118 25.16 4.46 -24.49
N ASP A 119 24.69 3.56 -25.35
CA ASP A 119 23.30 3.50 -25.83
C ASP A 119 22.31 2.93 -24.78
N MET A 120 22.80 2.15 -23.81
CA MET A 120 22.02 1.60 -22.69
C MET A 120 21.98 2.50 -21.46
N CYS A 121 22.78 3.57 -21.43
CA CYS A 121 22.67 4.59 -20.39
C CYS A 121 21.37 5.38 -20.58
N VAL A 122 20.35 5.04 -19.79
CA VAL A 122 19.08 5.77 -19.73
C VAL A 122 19.28 7.23 -19.26
N LEU A 123 20.44 7.54 -18.65
CA LEU A 123 20.79 8.89 -18.23
C LEU A 123 22.23 9.24 -18.64
N PRO A 124 22.49 10.44 -19.22
CA PRO A 124 23.78 10.84 -19.76
C PRO A 124 24.80 11.29 -18.69
N ILE A 125 24.61 10.91 -17.43
CA ILE A 125 25.35 11.46 -16.29
C ILE A 125 26.24 10.38 -15.66
N SER A 126 27.55 10.62 -15.60
CA SER A 126 28.56 9.73 -15.02
C SER A 126 28.61 9.73 -13.49
N GLN A 127 27.74 10.49 -12.84
CA GLN A 127 27.61 10.52 -11.38
C GLN A 127 26.52 9.56 -10.93
N SER A 128 26.74 8.89 -9.80
CA SER A 128 25.65 8.20 -9.13
C SER A 128 24.52 9.20 -8.88
N ILE A 129 23.31 8.86 -9.30
CA ILE A 129 22.14 9.60 -8.84
C ILE A 129 22.13 9.42 -7.34
N GLY A 130 22.35 10.51 -6.60
CA GLY A 130 22.17 10.52 -5.15
C GLY A 130 20.72 10.14 -4.88
N ASN A 131 20.47 8.87 -4.54
CA ASN A 131 19.14 8.44 -4.16
C ASN A 131 18.87 9.01 -2.77
N THR A 132 18.24 10.16 -2.70
CA THR A 132 17.85 10.79 -1.42
C THR A 132 16.94 9.87 -0.60
N ARG A 133 16.23 8.91 -1.22
CA ARG A 133 15.52 7.82 -0.51
C ARG A 133 16.45 6.89 0.28
N ALA A 134 17.72 6.81 -0.10
CA ALA A 134 18.76 6.03 0.57
C ALA A 134 19.61 6.89 1.53
N ALA A 135 19.40 8.20 1.59
CA ALA A 135 20.14 9.07 2.51
C ALA A 135 19.61 8.98 3.96
N ILE A 136 18.32 8.68 4.13
CA ILE A 136 17.66 8.47 5.41
C ILE A 136 16.75 7.25 5.28
N GLU A 137 17.12 6.16 5.97
CA GLU A 137 16.26 4.99 6.09
C GLU A 137 15.02 5.36 6.91
N ARG A 138 13.84 5.27 6.29
CA ARG A 138 12.57 5.49 6.95
C ARG A 138 11.92 4.14 7.26
N ASN A 139 11.33 4.06 8.44
CA ASN A 139 10.56 2.92 8.92
C ASN A 139 9.27 3.42 9.58
N THR A 140 8.50 2.50 10.17
CA THR A 140 7.22 2.81 10.82
C THR A 140 7.34 3.74 12.02
N ASP A 141 8.53 3.84 12.61
CA ASP A 141 8.81 4.62 13.82
C ASP A 141 9.55 5.94 13.52
N THR A 142 9.67 6.28 12.23
CA THR A 142 10.27 7.55 11.82
C THR A 142 9.43 8.71 12.34
N VAL A 143 10.08 9.64 13.03
CA VAL A 143 9.43 10.84 13.56
C VAL A 143 9.19 11.83 12.43
N PHE A 144 7.94 12.25 12.27
CA PHE A 144 7.52 13.25 11.29
C PHE A 144 7.14 14.56 11.97
N THR A 145 7.46 15.67 11.33
CA THR A 145 6.97 17.00 11.71
C THR A 145 6.09 17.51 10.58
N MET A 146 4.82 17.79 10.87
CA MET A 146 3.89 18.30 9.87
C MET A 146 4.32 19.72 9.44
N PRO A 147 4.53 19.98 8.13
CA PRO A 147 4.82 21.32 7.64
C PRO A 147 3.67 22.29 7.93
N ARG A 148 3.97 23.59 7.92
CA ARG A 148 2.94 24.63 7.86
C ARG A 148 2.54 24.85 6.41
N TYR A 149 1.25 25.01 6.17
CA TYR A 149 0.70 25.23 4.85
C TYR A 149 -0.07 26.56 4.81
N SER A 150 -0.03 27.26 3.66
CA SER A 150 -1.13 28.16 3.30
C SER A 150 -2.33 27.34 2.84
N LYS A 151 -3.50 27.96 2.68
CA LYS A 151 -4.69 27.26 2.19
C LYS A 151 -4.47 26.65 0.81
N GLU A 152 -3.88 27.42 -0.12
CA GLU A 152 -3.61 26.98 -1.50
C GLU A 152 -2.59 25.85 -1.53
N ALA A 153 -1.51 25.96 -0.76
CA ALA A 153 -0.49 24.91 -0.67
C ALA A 153 -1.06 23.63 -0.05
N TRP A 154 -1.94 23.75 0.95
CA TRP A 154 -2.63 22.61 1.53
C TRP A 154 -3.59 21.96 0.55
N GLU A 155 -4.38 22.72 -0.21
CA GLU A 155 -5.32 22.16 -1.19
C GLU A 155 -4.61 21.37 -2.30
N GLN A 156 -3.46 21.88 -2.78
CA GLN A 156 -2.60 21.15 -3.72
C GLN A 156 -2.05 19.86 -3.10
N LYS A 157 -1.51 19.94 -1.87
CA LYS A 157 -1.01 18.77 -1.15
C LYS A 157 -2.13 17.75 -0.91
N ALA A 158 -3.32 18.21 -0.54
CA ALA A 158 -4.47 17.36 -0.25
C ALA A 158 -4.96 16.61 -1.49
N SER A 159 -4.99 17.27 -2.65
CA SER A 159 -5.29 16.59 -3.93
C SER A 159 -4.26 15.50 -4.21
N LEU A 160 -2.96 15.84 -4.14
CA LEU A 160 -1.87 14.90 -4.39
C LEU A 160 -1.91 13.70 -3.43
N LEU A 161 -2.20 13.91 -2.15
CA LEU A 161 -2.27 12.84 -1.16
C LEU A 161 -3.45 11.89 -1.41
N ARG A 162 -4.62 12.40 -1.82
CA ARG A 162 -5.76 11.55 -2.20
C ARG A 162 -5.41 10.69 -3.41
N ASP A 163 -4.83 11.30 -4.44
CA ASP A 163 -4.39 10.57 -5.64
C ASP A 163 -3.32 9.53 -5.29
N ARG A 164 -2.40 9.84 -4.37
CA ARG A 164 -1.38 8.91 -3.90
C ARG A 164 -1.96 7.72 -3.13
N ILE A 165 -2.94 7.95 -2.26
CA ILE A 165 -3.64 6.87 -1.54
C ILE A 165 -4.30 5.92 -2.55
N LEU A 166 -5.01 6.48 -3.54
CA LEU A 166 -5.68 5.70 -4.58
C LEU A 166 -4.67 4.97 -5.46
N LEU A 167 -3.60 5.64 -5.91
CA LEU A 167 -2.55 5.07 -6.75
C LEU A 167 -1.81 3.93 -6.03
N GLY A 168 -1.35 4.19 -4.82
CA GLY A 168 -0.65 3.20 -3.99
C GLY A 168 -1.51 1.98 -3.70
N SER A 169 -2.83 2.11 -3.76
CA SER A 169 -3.79 1.03 -3.53
C SER A 169 -4.32 0.37 -4.82
N GLY A 170 -3.76 0.68 -5.99
CA GLY A 170 -4.24 0.13 -7.27
C GLY A 170 -5.65 0.62 -7.68
N LEU A 171 -6.14 1.68 -7.04
CA LEU A 171 -7.48 2.27 -7.24
C LEU A 171 -7.45 3.52 -8.12
N TYR A 172 -6.32 3.87 -8.75
CA TYR A 172 -6.22 5.03 -9.65
C TYR A 172 -6.02 4.63 -11.12
N PRO A 173 -6.83 5.17 -12.06
CA PRO A 173 -8.13 5.79 -11.81
C PRO A 173 -9.08 4.82 -11.10
N MET A 174 -10.21 5.33 -10.58
CA MET A 174 -11.17 4.50 -9.83
C MET A 174 -11.68 3.32 -10.69
N PRO A 175 -11.69 2.08 -10.15
CA PRO A 175 -12.25 0.95 -10.85
C PRO A 175 -13.77 1.05 -10.94
N VAL A 176 -14.35 0.45 -11.98
CA VAL A 176 -15.80 0.33 -12.10
C VAL A 176 -16.31 -0.57 -10.97
N LYS A 177 -17.31 -0.08 -10.23
CA LYS A 177 -17.91 -0.81 -9.12
C LYS A 177 -18.76 -1.97 -9.66
N SER A 178 -18.38 -3.20 -9.31
CA SER A 178 -19.18 -4.42 -9.54
C SER A 178 -20.44 -4.44 -8.64
N PRO A 179 -21.48 -5.23 -8.99
CA PRO A 179 -22.57 -5.53 -8.08
C PRO A 179 -22.04 -6.08 -6.74
N LEU A 180 -22.65 -5.66 -5.62
CA LEU A 180 -22.24 -6.10 -4.29
C LEU A 180 -22.71 -7.53 -3.96
N ASN A 181 -23.73 -8.06 -4.64
CA ASN A 181 -24.34 -9.36 -4.33
C ASN A 181 -24.65 -9.53 -2.82
N ALA A 182 -25.03 -8.43 -2.17
CA ALA A 182 -25.15 -8.36 -0.73
C ALA A 182 -26.32 -9.20 -0.20
N LYS A 183 -26.09 -9.92 0.91
CA LYS A 183 -27.08 -10.66 1.65
C LYS A 183 -27.11 -10.16 3.09
N VAL A 184 -28.29 -9.85 3.59
CA VAL A 184 -28.58 -9.57 5.00
C VAL A 184 -29.50 -10.68 5.51
N PHE A 185 -29.09 -11.40 6.55
CA PHE A 185 -29.78 -12.60 7.01
C PHE A 185 -29.61 -12.82 8.51
N ASP A 186 -30.35 -13.80 9.06
CA ASP A 186 -30.39 -14.13 10.49
C ASP A 186 -30.64 -12.91 11.38
N GLU A 187 -31.60 -12.05 11.01
CA GLU A 187 -31.96 -10.90 11.82
C GLU A 187 -32.55 -11.35 13.16
N SER A 188 -31.99 -10.83 14.26
CA SER A 188 -32.52 -11.03 15.61
C SER A 188 -32.88 -9.69 16.26
N ALA A 189 -34.09 -9.61 16.80
CA ALA A 189 -34.55 -8.45 17.56
C ALA A 189 -33.99 -8.51 18.98
N GLN A 190 -33.51 -7.36 19.45
CA GLN A 190 -32.89 -7.17 20.75
C GLN A 190 -33.52 -5.94 21.43
N ASP A 191 -33.07 -5.61 22.64
CA ASP A 191 -33.57 -4.43 23.35
C ASP A 191 -33.09 -3.13 22.70
N GLY A 192 -33.96 -2.53 21.88
CA GLY A 192 -33.76 -1.24 21.22
C GLY A 192 -33.07 -1.28 19.85
N TYR A 193 -32.75 -2.47 19.32
CA TYR A 193 -32.10 -2.65 18.01
C TYR A 193 -32.36 -4.04 17.42
N THR A 194 -32.02 -4.24 16.14
CA THR A 194 -31.84 -5.57 15.53
C THR A 194 -30.37 -5.78 15.16
N VAL A 195 -29.91 -7.03 15.16
CA VAL A 195 -28.61 -7.41 14.62
C VAL A 195 -28.78 -8.49 13.55
N SER A 196 -28.13 -8.31 12.40
CA SER A 196 -28.12 -9.24 11.27
C SER A 196 -26.70 -9.58 10.85
N LYS A 197 -26.54 -10.73 10.21
CA LYS A 197 -25.31 -11.11 9.49
C LYS A 197 -25.35 -10.52 8.09
N VAL A 198 -24.18 -10.11 7.60
CA VAL A 198 -24.02 -9.54 6.27
C VAL A 198 -22.87 -10.19 5.54
N SER A 199 -23.09 -10.57 4.28
CA SER A 199 -22.03 -10.87 3.33
C SER A 199 -22.23 -10.10 2.03
N PHE A 200 -21.15 -9.63 1.42
CA PHE A 200 -21.17 -8.95 0.12
C PHE A 200 -19.82 -9.10 -0.59
N GLU A 201 -19.76 -8.74 -1.86
CA GLU A 201 -18.57 -8.85 -2.71
C GLU A 201 -17.98 -7.47 -3.04
N PRO A 202 -16.91 -7.02 -2.35
CA PRO A 202 -16.18 -5.82 -2.77
C PRO A 202 -15.58 -5.97 -4.17
N TRP A 203 -15.04 -7.15 -4.46
CA TRP A 203 -14.60 -7.61 -5.77
C TRP A 203 -15.34 -8.91 -6.12
N PRO A 204 -15.66 -9.16 -7.40
CA PRO A 204 -16.23 -10.44 -7.82
C PRO A 204 -15.44 -11.62 -7.25
N GLY A 205 -16.11 -12.54 -6.53
CA GLY A 205 -15.48 -13.71 -5.93
C GLY A 205 -14.72 -13.48 -4.62
N PHE A 206 -14.66 -12.24 -4.12
CA PHE A 206 -14.07 -11.91 -2.82
C PHE A 206 -15.16 -11.44 -1.86
N LEU A 207 -15.34 -12.12 -0.73
CA LEU A 207 -16.34 -11.85 0.30
C LEU A 207 -15.82 -10.93 1.39
N ALA A 208 -16.58 -9.89 1.65
CA ALA A 208 -16.58 -9.18 2.91
C ALA A 208 -17.76 -9.64 3.77
N THR A 209 -17.50 -9.84 5.05
CA THR A 209 -18.43 -10.35 6.05
C THR A 209 -18.55 -9.36 7.21
N GLY A 210 -19.67 -9.36 7.91
CA GLY A 210 -19.86 -8.46 9.05
C GLY A 210 -21.21 -8.59 9.74
N ASN A 211 -21.42 -7.74 10.74
CA ASN A 211 -22.68 -7.61 11.46
C ASN A 211 -23.26 -6.20 11.29
N LEU A 212 -24.55 -6.15 11.00
CA LEU A 212 -25.32 -4.92 10.85
C LEU A 212 -26.24 -4.74 12.06
N TYR A 213 -26.06 -3.65 12.78
CA TYR A 213 -26.85 -3.27 13.93
C TYR A 213 -27.77 -2.12 13.52
N LYS A 214 -29.08 -2.34 13.56
CA LYS A 214 -30.09 -1.39 13.08
C LYS A 214 -30.96 -0.89 14.25
N PRO A 215 -31.21 0.42 14.38
CA PRO A 215 -32.20 0.93 15.33
C PRO A 215 -33.59 0.36 15.08
N MET A 216 -34.42 0.28 16.13
CA MET A 216 -35.85 -0.04 15.95
C MET A 216 -36.56 1.08 15.18
N GLY A 217 -37.49 0.70 14.29
CA GLY A 217 -38.27 1.63 13.46
C GLY A 217 -37.86 1.63 11.98
N ASP A 218 -38.42 2.61 11.25
CA ASP A 218 -38.39 2.62 9.78
C ASP A 218 -37.29 3.51 9.18
N GLY A 219 -36.66 4.39 9.98
CA GLY A 219 -35.64 5.34 9.52
C GLY A 219 -36.21 6.60 8.85
N PRO A 220 -35.43 7.32 8.03
CA PRO A 220 -34.04 7.06 7.70
C PRO A 220 -33.08 7.42 8.86
N PHE A 221 -32.16 6.52 9.15
CA PHE A 221 -31.15 6.66 10.21
C PHE A 221 -29.79 7.05 9.62
N PRO A 222 -28.95 7.84 10.31
CA PRO A 222 -27.53 7.92 9.98
C PRO A 222 -26.87 6.55 9.93
N GLY A 223 -25.82 6.42 9.12
CA GLY A 223 -25.01 5.21 9.01
C GLY A 223 -23.62 5.40 9.63
N MET A 224 -23.05 4.33 10.18
CA MET A 224 -21.70 4.31 10.73
C MET A 224 -20.94 3.08 10.27
N ILE A 225 -19.83 3.30 9.58
CA ILE A 225 -18.89 2.23 9.18
C ILE A 225 -17.87 2.04 10.31
N ASN A 226 -17.64 0.79 10.72
CA ASN A 226 -16.88 0.43 11.92
C ASN A 226 -15.71 -0.53 11.62
N PRO A 227 -14.64 -0.12 10.93
CA PRO A 227 -13.43 -0.93 10.84
C PRO A 227 -12.89 -1.24 12.25
N HIS A 228 -12.60 -2.51 12.53
CA HIS A 228 -11.98 -2.91 13.78
C HIS A 228 -10.45 -2.89 13.68
N GLY A 229 -9.75 -2.95 14.81
CA GLY A 229 -8.28 -3.07 14.87
C GLY A 229 -7.85 -4.52 15.06
N HIS A 230 -6.56 -4.72 15.32
CA HIS A 230 -5.93 -6.05 15.46
C HIS A 230 -6.19 -6.71 16.83
N TRP A 231 -7.43 -6.64 17.32
CA TRP A 231 -7.86 -7.42 18.48
C TRP A 231 -7.98 -8.90 18.14
N LYS A 232 -7.87 -9.74 19.17
CA LYS A 232 -7.82 -11.20 19.07
C LYS A 232 -9.05 -11.76 18.36
N ASN A 233 -10.24 -11.31 18.74
CA ASN A 233 -11.51 -11.75 18.17
C ASN A 233 -12.10 -10.73 17.17
N ALA A 234 -11.29 -9.78 16.67
CA ALA A 234 -11.65 -8.91 15.55
C ALA A 234 -12.95 -8.12 15.78
N ARG A 235 -13.93 -8.20 14.86
CA ARG A 235 -15.20 -7.45 14.98
C ARG A 235 -16.09 -7.91 16.15
N VAL A 236 -15.85 -9.09 16.70
CA VAL A 236 -16.61 -9.65 17.85
C VAL A 236 -15.82 -9.55 19.15
N GLU A 237 -14.74 -8.77 19.17
CA GLU A 237 -13.95 -8.54 20.38
C GLU A 237 -14.78 -7.92 21.50
N ASP A 238 -14.70 -8.56 22.67
CA ASP A 238 -15.21 -8.09 23.96
C ASP A 238 -14.34 -8.67 25.10
N GLU A 239 -13.03 -8.37 25.12
CA GLU A 239 -12.13 -8.83 26.18
C GLU A 239 -11.50 -7.63 26.95
N ASP A 240 -11.33 -7.83 28.26
CA ASP A 240 -10.44 -7.07 29.16
C ASP A 240 -10.69 -5.56 29.32
N GLU A 241 -11.96 -5.11 29.28
CA GLU A 241 -12.38 -3.70 29.40
C GLU A 241 -11.77 -2.74 28.35
N SER A 242 -10.79 -3.22 27.58
CA SER A 242 -9.96 -2.46 26.66
C SER A 242 -10.69 -2.17 25.37
N CYS A 243 -11.56 -3.07 24.91
CA CYS A 243 -12.32 -2.89 23.67
C CYS A 243 -13.61 -3.71 23.71
N SER A 244 -14.67 -3.16 23.14
CA SER A 244 -15.86 -3.93 22.79
C SER A 244 -16.45 -3.39 21.49
N VAL A 245 -16.24 -4.12 20.40
CA VAL A 245 -16.80 -3.76 19.09
C VAL A 245 -18.32 -3.98 19.05
N PRO A 246 -18.87 -5.09 19.59
CA PRO A 246 -20.31 -5.27 19.71
C PRO A 246 -20.97 -4.20 20.58
N ALA A 247 -20.44 -3.88 21.77
CA ALA A 247 -21.02 -2.83 22.63
C ALA A 247 -21.06 -1.47 21.91
N ARG A 248 -20.01 -1.15 21.15
CA ARG A 248 -19.96 0.03 20.29
C ARG A 248 -21.11 0.09 19.31
N CYS A 249 -21.31 -0.99 18.57
CA CYS A 249 -22.33 -1.03 17.52
C CYS A 249 -23.75 -1.09 18.08
N ILE A 250 -23.95 -1.81 19.19
CA ILE A 250 -25.23 -1.86 19.92
C ILE A 250 -25.62 -0.48 20.43
N THR A 251 -24.69 0.25 21.04
CA THR A 251 -24.96 1.58 21.59
C THR A 251 -25.28 2.58 20.47
N LEU A 252 -24.53 2.56 19.37
CA LEU A 252 -24.84 3.37 18.18
C LEU A 252 -26.25 3.07 17.65
N ALA A 253 -26.64 1.80 17.55
CA ALA A 253 -27.98 1.41 17.11
C ALA A 253 -29.07 1.91 18.07
N ARG A 254 -28.86 1.80 19.39
CA ARG A 254 -29.77 2.34 20.41
C ARG A 254 -29.87 3.87 20.37
N MET A 255 -28.83 4.57 19.94
CA MET A 255 -28.84 6.02 19.73
C MET A 255 -29.59 6.44 18.45
N GLY A 256 -29.95 5.50 17.57
CA GLY A 256 -30.59 5.80 16.29
C GLY A 256 -29.63 5.87 15.10
N ILE A 257 -28.46 5.22 15.17
CA ILE A 257 -27.46 5.15 14.10
C ILE A 257 -27.28 3.69 13.64
N VAL A 258 -27.45 3.41 12.36
CA VAL A 258 -27.15 2.08 11.79
C VAL A 258 -25.65 1.86 11.84
N ALA A 259 -25.17 0.85 12.57
CA ALA A 259 -23.76 0.53 12.70
C ALA A 259 -23.42 -0.74 11.93
N PHE A 260 -22.44 -0.65 11.03
CA PHE A 260 -21.92 -1.79 10.28
C PHE A 260 -20.46 -2.06 10.62
N ALA A 261 -20.21 -3.17 11.31
CA ALA A 261 -18.87 -3.68 11.60
C ALA A 261 -18.56 -4.85 10.65
N TYR A 262 -17.50 -4.73 9.88
CA TYR A 262 -17.08 -5.71 8.88
C TYR A 262 -15.66 -6.19 9.15
N ASP A 263 -15.37 -7.39 8.68
CA ASP A 263 -14.11 -8.06 8.93
C ASP A 263 -12.97 -7.43 8.12
N MET A 264 -11.86 -7.21 8.81
CA MET A 264 -10.56 -7.06 8.16
C MET A 264 -10.16 -8.38 7.50
N LEU A 265 -9.35 -8.28 6.43
CA LEU A 265 -8.79 -9.44 5.73
C LEU A 265 -8.10 -10.40 6.71
N GLY A 266 -8.43 -11.68 6.62
CA GLY A 266 -7.81 -12.73 7.43
C GLY A 266 -8.23 -12.73 8.90
N HIS A 267 -9.31 -12.01 9.24
CA HIS A 267 -9.87 -11.97 10.59
C HIS A 267 -11.32 -12.43 10.60
N ALA A 268 -11.70 -13.07 11.71
CA ALA A 268 -13.00 -13.66 11.94
C ALA A 268 -13.55 -14.45 10.73
N ASP A 269 -14.59 -13.98 10.04
CA ASP A 269 -15.19 -14.72 8.92
C ASP A 269 -14.57 -14.38 7.55
N SER A 270 -13.63 -13.43 7.49
CA SER A 270 -12.83 -13.16 6.29
C SER A 270 -11.69 -14.17 6.16
N ILE A 271 -12.04 -15.38 5.72
CA ILE A 271 -11.13 -16.55 5.72
C ILE A 271 -10.52 -16.89 4.34
N GLN A 272 -10.89 -16.18 3.27
CA GLN A 272 -10.37 -16.47 1.92
C GLN A 272 -8.86 -16.18 1.77
N LEU A 273 -8.32 -15.24 2.55
CA LEU A 273 -6.90 -14.87 2.57
C LEU A 273 -6.43 -14.73 4.02
N SER A 274 -5.20 -15.14 4.32
CA SER A 274 -4.60 -14.88 5.63
C SER A 274 -4.32 -13.39 5.81
N HIS A 275 -4.18 -12.89 7.04
CA HIS A 275 -3.99 -11.45 7.25
C HIS A 275 -2.66 -10.90 6.66
N ARG A 276 -1.63 -11.74 6.57
CA ARG A 276 -0.28 -11.38 6.08
C ARG A 276 0.00 -11.90 4.67
N TRP A 277 -1.04 -12.01 3.84
CA TRP A 277 -0.91 -12.44 2.45
C TRP A 277 -0.24 -11.39 1.55
N GLY A 278 0.24 -11.85 0.39
CA GLY A 278 0.75 -11.01 -0.70
C GLY A 278 2.26 -10.82 -0.67
N ASP A 279 2.89 -11.01 -1.83
CA ASP A 279 4.32 -10.81 -2.06
C ASP A 279 4.55 -9.67 -3.06
N GLU A 280 5.80 -9.48 -3.50
CA GLU A 280 6.15 -8.43 -4.47
C GLU A 280 5.41 -8.56 -5.81
N ARG A 281 5.04 -9.79 -6.22
CA ARG A 281 4.28 -10.04 -7.46
C ARG A 281 2.92 -9.34 -7.42
N GLU A 282 2.15 -9.51 -6.35
CA GLU A 282 0.80 -8.97 -6.25
C GLU A 282 0.81 -7.44 -6.12
N LYS A 283 1.82 -6.90 -5.43
CA LYS A 283 2.02 -5.45 -5.30
C LYS A 283 2.19 -4.76 -6.65
N LEU A 284 2.81 -5.40 -7.65
CA LEU A 284 2.92 -4.86 -9.02
C LEU A 284 1.54 -4.66 -9.69
N TRP A 285 0.52 -5.37 -9.22
CA TRP A 285 -0.88 -5.23 -9.68
C TRP A 285 -1.72 -4.36 -8.75
N GLY A 286 -1.11 -3.68 -7.76
CA GLY A 286 -1.82 -2.90 -6.75
C GLY A 286 -2.65 -3.76 -5.79
N LEU A 287 -2.29 -5.04 -5.64
CA LEU A 287 -2.97 -5.99 -4.76
C LEU A 287 -2.10 -6.25 -3.53
N HIS A 288 -2.57 -5.83 -2.37
CA HIS A 288 -1.94 -6.06 -1.07
C HIS A 288 -2.97 -5.81 0.05
N PRO A 289 -2.68 -6.19 1.31
CA PRO A 289 -3.67 -6.12 2.39
C PRO A 289 -4.32 -4.74 2.57
N PHE A 290 -3.55 -3.65 2.54
CA PHE A 290 -4.10 -2.29 2.64
C PHE A 290 -5.05 -1.96 1.48
N ALA A 291 -4.68 -2.29 0.23
CA ALA A 291 -5.49 -1.98 -0.94
C ALA A 291 -6.87 -2.65 -0.88
N LEU A 292 -6.89 -3.95 -0.55
CA LEU A 292 -8.14 -4.68 -0.41
C LEU A 292 -8.96 -4.17 0.79
N GLN A 293 -8.34 -3.83 1.93
CA GLN A 293 -9.09 -3.27 3.06
C GLN A 293 -9.68 -1.89 2.76
N LEU A 294 -8.92 -1.01 2.12
CA LEU A 294 -9.41 0.31 1.72
C LEU A 294 -10.58 0.18 0.75
N TRP A 295 -10.45 -0.70 -0.25
CA TRP A 295 -11.52 -0.97 -1.20
C TRP A 295 -12.76 -1.55 -0.51
N THR A 296 -12.59 -2.55 0.37
CA THR A 296 -13.69 -3.10 1.17
C THR A 296 -14.38 -2.02 2.00
N SER A 297 -13.63 -1.07 2.55
CA SER A 297 -14.18 0.06 3.32
C SER A 297 -15.01 1.00 2.43
N ILE A 298 -14.55 1.32 1.22
CA ILE A 298 -15.32 2.07 0.22
C ILE A 298 -16.60 1.31 -0.17
N ARG A 299 -16.50 -0.01 -0.39
CA ARG A 299 -17.64 -0.85 -0.76
C ARG A 299 -18.61 -1.08 0.42
N ALA A 300 -18.15 -1.01 1.66
CA ALA A 300 -19.00 -1.01 2.85
C ALA A 300 -19.88 0.26 2.91
N VAL A 301 -19.35 1.42 2.48
CA VAL A 301 -20.16 2.64 2.30
C VAL A 301 -21.21 2.46 1.20
N ASP A 302 -20.87 1.80 0.08
CA ASP A 302 -21.86 1.46 -0.95
C ASP A 302 -22.96 0.55 -0.41
N PHE A 303 -22.60 -0.44 0.40
CA PHE A 303 -23.56 -1.34 1.03
C PHE A 303 -24.50 -0.58 1.95
N ILE A 304 -23.99 0.17 2.95
CA ILE A 304 -24.86 0.83 3.93
C ILE A 304 -25.77 1.87 3.28
N THR A 305 -25.27 2.61 2.27
CA THR A 305 -26.06 3.62 1.54
C THR A 305 -27.06 3.03 0.56
N SER A 306 -26.98 1.71 0.28
CA SER A 306 -28.00 1.01 -0.51
C SER A 306 -29.23 0.60 0.31
N LEU A 307 -29.15 0.64 1.64
CA LEU A 307 -30.24 0.27 2.54
C LEU A 307 -31.28 1.40 2.60
N SER A 308 -32.54 1.09 2.32
CA SER A 308 -33.62 2.09 2.21
C SER A 308 -33.89 2.89 3.50
N TYR A 309 -33.48 2.34 4.65
CA TYR A 309 -33.62 2.95 5.96
C TYR A 309 -32.37 3.71 6.44
N VAL A 310 -31.36 3.87 5.58
CA VAL A 310 -30.15 4.66 5.86
C VAL A 310 -30.20 5.99 5.11
N ASP A 311 -29.91 7.07 5.82
CA ASP A 311 -29.69 8.39 5.24
C ASP A 311 -28.28 8.47 4.64
N SER A 312 -28.18 8.44 3.32
CA SER A 312 -26.90 8.47 2.61
C SER A 312 -26.11 9.76 2.78
N GLU A 313 -26.75 10.84 3.28
CA GLU A 313 -26.09 12.11 3.53
C GLU A 313 -25.50 12.20 4.96
N ARG A 314 -25.78 11.24 5.83
CA ARG A 314 -25.30 11.20 7.22
C ARG A 314 -24.52 9.92 7.52
N ILE A 315 -23.35 9.79 6.89
CA ILE A 315 -22.45 8.65 7.10
C ILE A 315 -21.24 9.06 7.95
N GLY A 316 -20.97 8.30 9.01
CA GLY A 316 -19.75 8.42 9.82
C GLY A 316 -18.83 7.21 9.70
N CYS A 317 -17.61 7.34 10.22
CA CYS A 317 -16.65 6.24 10.31
C CYS A 317 -15.84 6.29 11.61
N THR A 318 -15.66 5.16 12.29
CA THR A 318 -14.79 5.04 13.47
C THR A 318 -14.13 3.69 13.58
N GLY A 319 -12.92 3.68 14.11
CA GLY A 319 -12.14 2.49 14.37
C GLY A 319 -10.90 2.85 15.17
N ALA A 320 -10.34 1.88 15.85
CA ALA A 320 -9.17 2.05 16.69
C ALA A 320 -7.97 1.26 16.17
N SER A 321 -6.74 1.75 16.42
CA SER A 321 -5.51 1.10 15.96
C SER A 321 -5.46 0.97 14.43
N GLY A 322 -5.22 -0.22 13.88
CA GLY A 322 -5.40 -0.50 12.45
C GLY A 322 -6.76 -0.09 11.89
N GLY A 323 -7.84 -0.19 12.68
CA GLY A 323 -9.16 0.34 12.30
C GLY A 323 -9.20 1.87 12.28
N GLY A 324 -8.37 2.53 13.09
CA GLY A 324 -8.10 3.97 13.01
C GLY A 324 -7.39 4.34 11.72
N THR A 325 -6.39 3.54 11.31
CA THR A 325 -5.72 3.69 10.00
C THR A 325 -6.71 3.62 8.85
N GLN A 326 -7.59 2.62 8.87
CA GLN A 326 -8.65 2.50 7.87
C GLN A 326 -9.62 3.69 7.94
N THR A 327 -10.01 4.14 9.15
CA THR A 327 -10.95 5.26 9.35
C THR A 327 -10.47 6.55 8.69
N PHE A 328 -9.25 7.01 8.99
CA PHE A 328 -8.78 8.27 8.40
C PHE A 328 -8.43 8.13 6.91
N THR A 329 -8.00 6.95 6.47
CA THR A 329 -7.68 6.70 5.06
C THR A 329 -8.93 6.65 4.19
N VAL A 330 -9.96 5.88 4.59
CA VAL A 330 -11.22 5.82 3.83
C VAL A 330 -11.90 7.18 3.83
N THR A 331 -11.90 7.90 4.96
CA THR A 331 -12.44 9.26 5.05
C THR A 331 -11.75 10.21 4.08
N ALA A 332 -10.44 10.06 3.86
CA ALA A 332 -9.69 10.90 2.94
C ALA A 332 -10.16 10.77 1.47
N VAL A 333 -10.59 9.58 1.05
CA VAL A 333 -10.93 9.28 -0.37
C VAL A 333 -12.41 9.03 -0.63
N GLU A 334 -13.23 8.84 0.41
CA GLU A 334 -14.68 8.62 0.31
C GLU A 334 -15.44 9.85 0.84
N PRO A 335 -15.93 10.73 -0.05
CA PRO A 335 -16.56 11.99 0.34
C PRO A 335 -17.93 11.82 1.01
N ARG A 336 -18.58 10.66 0.87
CA ARG A 336 -19.86 10.39 1.56
C ARG A 336 -19.69 10.28 3.08
N ILE A 337 -18.51 9.93 3.57
CA ILE A 337 -18.21 9.95 5.01
C ILE A 337 -18.15 11.42 5.44
N ARG A 338 -19.13 11.87 6.20
CA ARG A 338 -19.27 13.26 6.64
C ARG A 338 -18.54 13.55 7.93
N ILE A 339 -18.31 12.56 8.78
CA ILE A 339 -17.73 12.72 10.12
C ILE A 339 -16.84 11.50 10.43
N ALA A 340 -15.70 11.70 11.11
CA ALA A 340 -14.78 10.62 11.44
C ALA A 340 -14.32 10.65 12.90
N ALA A 341 -14.07 9.48 13.49
CA ALA A 341 -13.43 9.34 14.79
C ALA A 341 -12.34 8.25 14.74
N PRO A 342 -11.14 8.56 14.20
CA PRO A 342 -9.99 7.67 14.32
C PRO A 342 -9.49 7.64 15.77
N VAL A 343 -9.32 6.44 16.31
CA VAL A 343 -8.94 6.22 17.71
C VAL A 343 -7.55 5.61 17.79
N ASN A 344 -6.68 6.18 18.62
CA ASN A 344 -5.37 5.64 18.98
C ASN A 344 -4.47 5.30 17.77
N MET A 345 -4.43 6.18 16.74
CA MET A 345 -3.65 5.88 15.53
C MET A 345 -2.96 7.04 14.83
N ILE A 346 -3.59 8.22 14.71
CA ILE A 346 -2.91 9.38 14.12
C ILE A 346 -1.73 9.77 15.04
N SER A 347 -0.51 9.60 14.55
CA SER A 347 0.72 9.83 15.30
C SER A 347 1.83 10.35 14.39
N SER A 348 2.67 11.21 14.97
CA SER A 348 3.93 11.69 14.40
C SER A 348 5.07 10.69 14.50
N THR A 349 4.95 9.69 15.39
CA THR A 349 6.03 8.77 15.74
C THR A 349 5.74 7.31 15.40
N MET A 350 4.50 6.94 15.08
CA MET A 350 4.13 5.59 14.62
C MET A 350 3.18 5.67 13.43
N GLN A 351 3.58 5.06 12.31
CA GLN A 351 2.86 5.18 11.04
C GLN A 351 1.93 4.01 10.71
N GLY A 352 2.06 2.86 11.36
CA GLY A 352 1.24 1.66 11.16
C GLY A 352 2.11 0.42 11.20
N GLY A 353 1.89 -0.46 12.17
CA GLY A 353 2.76 -1.63 12.43
C GLY A 353 2.45 -2.83 11.52
N CYS A 354 1.32 -2.83 10.82
CA CYS A 354 0.89 -3.94 9.98
C CYS A 354 0.96 -3.63 8.47
N LEU A 355 1.14 -4.66 7.64
CA LEU A 355 1.06 -4.56 6.17
C LEU A 355 -0.31 -4.04 5.70
N CYS A 356 -1.38 -4.25 6.48
CA CYS A 356 -2.70 -3.74 6.14
C CYS A 356 -2.87 -2.23 6.41
N GLU A 357 -1.87 -1.58 7.00
CA GLU A 357 -1.83 -0.15 7.34
C GLU A 357 -0.86 0.64 6.43
N ASN A 358 -0.25 -0.07 5.48
CA ASN A 358 0.82 0.43 4.64
C ASN A 358 0.56 0.07 3.17
N ALA A 359 0.53 1.08 2.31
CA ALA A 359 0.57 0.91 0.86
C ALA A 359 1.92 1.40 0.32
N PRO A 360 2.36 0.91 -0.85
CA PRO A 360 3.42 1.55 -1.62
C PRO A 360 3.18 3.06 -1.72
N VAL A 361 4.25 3.83 -1.59
CA VAL A 361 4.31 5.30 -1.68
C VAL A 361 3.44 6.10 -0.68
N LEU A 362 2.60 5.48 0.16
CA LEU A 362 1.64 6.16 1.04
C LEU A 362 2.23 7.31 1.89
N ARG A 363 3.48 7.15 2.34
CA ARG A 363 4.20 8.08 3.26
C ARG A 363 5.55 8.51 2.70
N LEU A 364 5.56 8.89 1.41
CA LEU A 364 6.79 9.32 0.72
C LEU A 364 7.34 10.65 1.25
N ASP A 365 6.48 11.62 1.52
CA ASP A 365 6.83 12.98 1.97
C ASP A 365 5.77 13.55 2.93
N ASN A 366 5.05 12.65 3.61
CA ASN A 366 3.92 12.93 4.50
C ASN A 366 3.83 11.85 5.58
N SER A 367 3.01 12.10 6.60
CA SER A 367 2.71 11.18 7.69
C SER A 367 1.21 10.91 7.83
N ASN A 368 0.83 10.14 8.84
CA ASN A 368 -0.56 9.98 9.28
C ASN A 368 -1.21 11.30 9.69
N MET A 369 -0.45 12.32 10.09
CA MET A 369 -1.01 13.65 10.42
C MET A 369 -1.60 14.34 9.18
N GLU A 370 -0.85 14.38 8.06
CA GLU A 370 -1.37 14.93 6.81
C GLU A 370 -2.54 14.11 6.28
N ILE A 371 -2.49 12.77 6.35
CA ILE A 371 -3.60 11.93 5.88
C ILE A 371 -4.86 12.18 6.74
N GLY A 372 -4.72 12.23 8.06
CA GLY A 372 -5.82 12.58 8.98
C GLY A 372 -6.41 13.96 8.72
N ALA A 373 -5.56 14.94 8.41
CA ALA A 373 -5.96 16.30 8.07
C ALA A 373 -6.77 16.40 6.76
N LEU A 374 -6.75 15.40 5.87
CA LEU A 374 -7.62 15.35 4.68
C LEU A 374 -9.12 15.27 5.03
N THR A 375 -9.45 15.05 6.29
CA THR A 375 -10.82 15.15 6.81
C THR A 375 -11.32 16.60 6.77
N ALA A 376 -10.45 17.60 6.99
CA ALA A 376 -10.86 19.00 7.04
C ALA A 376 -11.59 19.43 5.75
N PRO A 377 -12.68 20.20 5.85
CA PRO A 377 -13.27 20.81 7.05
C PRO A 377 -14.41 19.98 7.68
N ARG A 378 -14.50 18.67 7.40
CA ARG A 378 -15.50 17.78 8.02
C ARG A 378 -15.18 17.54 9.50
N PRO A 379 -16.16 17.32 10.39
CA PRO A 379 -15.86 17.06 11.79
C PRO A 379 -15.01 15.80 12.01
N MET A 380 -14.03 15.92 12.90
CA MET A 380 -13.18 14.80 13.32
C MET A 380 -12.94 14.83 14.83
N LEU A 381 -13.10 13.67 15.48
CA LEU A 381 -12.67 13.44 16.85
C LEU A 381 -11.41 12.57 16.86
N MET A 382 -10.31 13.11 17.36
CA MET A 382 -9.10 12.35 17.63
C MET A 382 -9.17 11.79 19.05
N ILE A 383 -9.36 10.48 19.21
CA ILE A 383 -9.24 9.85 20.53
C ILE A 383 -7.82 9.34 20.68
N SER A 384 -7.17 9.68 21.79
CA SER A 384 -5.78 9.30 22.08
C SER A 384 -5.61 8.87 23.53
N THR A 385 -4.50 8.20 23.83
CA THR A 385 -4.22 7.69 25.17
C THR A 385 -2.76 7.87 25.59
N THR A 386 -2.48 7.86 26.89
CA THR A 386 -1.13 8.08 27.44
C THR A 386 -0.20 6.87 27.25
N GLY A 387 -0.75 5.65 27.20
CA GLY A 387 0.02 4.40 27.15
C GLY A 387 0.54 3.99 25.76
N ASP A 388 0.19 4.68 24.68
CA ASP A 388 0.60 4.30 23.32
C ASP A 388 1.33 5.43 22.55
N TRP A 389 1.49 5.23 21.23
CA TRP A 389 2.12 6.17 20.30
C TRP A 389 1.33 7.48 20.10
N THR A 390 0.11 7.57 20.62
CA THR A 390 -0.73 8.77 20.58
C THR A 390 -0.61 9.65 21.83
N ARG A 391 0.28 9.32 22.78
CA ARG A 391 0.53 10.09 24.01
C ARG A 391 0.86 11.57 23.79
N GLU A 392 1.41 11.89 22.62
CA GLU A 392 1.80 13.26 22.25
C GLU A 392 0.66 14.02 21.55
N THR A 393 -0.48 13.39 21.26
CA THR A 393 -1.59 13.97 20.49
C THR A 393 -1.99 15.36 20.95
N PRO A 394 -2.22 15.62 22.27
CA PRO A 394 -2.61 16.95 22.72
C PRO A 394 -1.57 18.04 22.44
N ARG A 395 -0.28 17.67 22.28
CA ARG A 395 0.86 18.58 22.17
C ARG A 395 1.42 18.67 20.75
N VAL A 396 1.29 17.62 19.93
CA VAL A 396 1.89 17.53 18.60
C VAL A 396 0.82 17.38 17.51
N GLU A 397 0.13 16.24 17.47
CA GLU A 397 -0.74 15.88 16.35
C GLU A 397 -2.03 16.72 16.29
N TYR A 398 -2.72 16.91 17.42
CA TYR A 398 -3.95 17.71 17.48
C TYR A 398 -3.69 19.17 17.09
N PRO A 399 -2.71 19.89 17.68
CA PRO A 399 -2.40 21.25 17.25
C PRO A 399 -1.98 21.35 15.77
N ALA A 400 -1.23 20.36 15.25
CA ALA A 400 -0.80 20.34 13.86
C ALA A 400 -2.00 20.22 12.90
N ILE A 401 -2.93 19.30 13.16
CA ILE A 401 -4.14 19.13 12.35
C ILE A 401 -5.10 20.30 12.53
N ARG A 402 -5.21 20.85 13.75
CA ARG A 402 -6.03 22.05 14.01
C ARG A 402 -5.60 23.25 13.17
N ASN A 403 -4.30 23.40 12.89
CA ASN A 403 -3.82 24.45 11.99
C ASN A 403 -4.33 24.30 10.56
N ILE A 404 -4.55 23.06 10.08
CA ILE A 404 -5.20 22.83 8.79
C ILE A 404 -6.68 23.21 8.84
N TYR A 405 -7.39 22.84 9.90
CA TYR A 405 -8.80 23.25 10.08
C TYR A 405 -8.95 24.78 10.12
N ALA A 406 -7.96 25.49 10.68
CA ALA A 406 -7.93 26.96 10.70
C ALA A 406 -7.85 27.58 9.31
N LEU A 407 -7.25 26.91 8.32
CA LEU A 407 -7.25 27.37 6.92
C LEU A 407 -8.67 27.44 6.32
N TYR A 408 -9.62 26.75 6.95
CA TYR A 408 -11.03 26.69 6.56
C TYR A 408 -11.98 27.38 7.55
N GLY A 409 -11.46 27.98 8.64
CA GLY A 409 -12.28 28.53 9.72
C GLY A 409 -13.18 27.49 10.38
N ALA A 410 -12.68 26.26 10.53
CA ALA A 410 -13.42 25.09 10.99
C ALA A 410 -12.82 24.47 12.26
N GLU A 411 -12.02 25.21 13.03
CA GLU A 411 -11.33 24.67 14.21
C GLU A 411 -12.27 24.10 15.28
N ASP A 412 -13.52 24.57 15.30
CA ASP A 412 -14.61 24.09 16.16
C ASP A 412 -15.09 22.67 15.79
N LYS A 413 -14.71 22.15 14.62
CA LYS A 413 -15.06 20.81 14.15
C LYS A 413 -14.00 19.76 14.43
N LEU A 414 -12.88 20.15 15.04
CA LEU A 414 -11.80 19.22 15.43
C LEU A 414 -11.67 19.16 16.94
N GLU A 415 -11.90 17.98 17.50
CA GLU A 415 -11.79 17.72 18.93
C GLU A 415 -10.72 16.67 19.23
N ASN A 416 -10.11 16.74 20.41
CA ASN A 416 -9.28 15.67 20.96
C ASN A 416 -9.80 15.24 22.33
N ALA A 417 -10.11 13.95 22.46
CA ALA A 417 -10.36 13.30 23.74
C ALA A 417 -9.13 12.48 24.12
N HIS A 418 -8.43 12.89 25.17
CA HIS A 418 -7.19 12.25 25.62
C HIS A 418 -7.39 11.58 26.98
N PHE A 419 -7.12 10.28 27.05
CA PHE A 419 -7.39 9.48 28.25
C PHE A 419 -6.12 8.85 28.83
N ASN A 420 -6.16 8.56 30.13
CA ASN A 420 -5.04 7.91 30.82
C ASN A 420 -5.24 6.39 30.89
N PHE A 421 -5.02 5.71 29.77
CA PHE A 421 -5.10 4.26 29.64
C PHE A 421 -3.97 3.70 28.76
N GLU A 422 -3.80 2.38 28.78
CA GLU A 422 -3.07 1.67 27.72
C GLU A 422 -3.85 1.71 26.39
N HIS A 423 -3.26 1.20 25.31
CA HIS A 423 -3.88 1.15 23.98
C HIS A 423 -5.28 0.49 24.01
N ASN A 424 -6.32 1.21 23.59
CA ASN A 424 -7.71 0.77 23.82
C ASN A 424 -8.75 1.29 22.79
N TYR A 425 -9.98 0.83 22.94
CA TYR A 425 -11.23 1.51 22.58
C TYR A 425 -12.29 1.19 23.66
N ASN A 426 -11.93 1.52 24.90
CA ASN A 426 -12.69 1.21 26.10
C ASN A 426 -13.97 2.05 26.22
N LYS A 427 -14.73 1.85 27.31
CA LYS A 427 -15.99 2.55 27.53
C LYS A 427 -15.86 4.08 27.47
N ASP A 428 -14.85 4.67 28.11
CA ASP A 428 -14.65 6.12 28.11
C ASP A 428 -14.35 6.67 26.71
N SER A 429 -13.51 5.96 25.94
CA SER A 429 -13.23 6.27 24.55
C SER A 429 -14.49 6.16 23.68
N ARG A 430 -15.31 5.13 23.90
CA ARG A 430 -16.59 4.94 23.21
C ARG A 430 -17.59 6.05 23.56
N GLU A 431 -17.70 6.44 24.82
CA GLU A 431 -18.56 7.54 25.25
C GLU A 431 -18.18 8.87 24.62
N ALA A 432 -16.88 9.21 24.55
CA ALA A 432 -16.44 10.39 23.82
C ALA A 432 -16.87 10.35 22.34
N MET A 433 -16.71 9.19 21.69
CA MET A 433 -17.17 9.00 20.31
C MET A 433 -18.70 9.14 20.20
N TYR A 434 -19.49 8.55 21.10
CA TYR A 434 -20.96 8.69 21.06
C TYR A 434 -21.41 10.13 21.25
N ARG A 435 -20.80 10.88 22.17
CA ARG A 435 -21.13 12.30 22.40
C ARG A 435 -20.86 13.13 21.15
N PHE A 436 -19.72 12.90 20.51
CA PHE A 436 -19.32 13.57 19.28
C PHE A 436 -20.24 13.22 18.10
N MET A 437 -20.53 11.92 17.90
CA MET A 437 -21.41 11.46 16.84
C MET A 437 -22.86 11.90 17.07
N GLY A 438 -23.35 11.87 18.31
CA GLY A 438 -24.67 12.40 18.65
C GLY A 438 -24.79 13.88 18.29
N THR A 439 -23.79 14.68 18.67
CA THR A 439 -23.75 16.13 18.37
C THR A 439 -23.75 16.39 16.85
N HIS A 440 -22.90 15.69 16.09
CA HIS A 440 -22.69 16.00 14.68
C HIS A 440 -23.56 15.22 13.67
N LEU A 441 -24.01 13.98 13.98
CA LEU A 441 -24.87 13.16 13.10
C LEU A 441 -26.36 13.24 13.47
N LEU A 442 -26.68 13.25 14.77
CA LEU A 442 -28.09 13.25 15.24
C LEU A 442 -28.60 14.67 15.50
N GLY A 443 -27.73 15.57 15.93
CA GLY A 443 -28.10 16.87 16.43
C GLY A 443 -28.63 16.81 17.87
N GLY A 444 -28.48 17.89 18.61
CA GLY A 444 -28.93 18.01 20.00
C GLY A 444 -27.80 17.98 21.03
N GLU A 445 -28.18 17.92 22.30
CA GLU A 445 -27.27 17.99 23.46
C GLU A 445 -26.87 16.59 23.92
N TRP A 446 -25.61 16.21 23.65
CA TRP A 446 -25.10 14.86 23.95
C TRP A 446 -24.04 14.81 25.02
N GLN A 447 -23.56 15.94 25.55
CA GLN A 447 -22.40 15.99 26.45
C GLN A 447 -22.55 15.14 27.73
N GLY A 448 -23.77 14.93 28.21
CA GLY A 448 -24.08 14.09 29.37
C GLY A 448 -24.35 12.61 29.05
N PHE A 449 -24.24 12.18 27.79
CA PHE A 449 -24.55 10.80 27.41
C PHE A 449 -23.55 9.81 28.05
N THR A 450 -24.05 8.70 28.56
CA THR A 450 -23.26 7.60 29.11
C THR A 450 -23.74 6.29 28.51
N GLU A 451 -22.82 5.37 28.24
CA GLU A 451 -23.14 4.04 27.71
C GLU A 451 -23.87 3.22 28.78
N ALA A 452 -25.12 2.88 28.50
CA ALA A 452 -25.92 1.96 29.29
C ALA A 452 -25.37 0.54 29.17
N GLY A 453 -25.66 -0.32 30.17
CA GLY A 453 -25.28 -1.72 30.12
C GLY A 453 -25.80 -2.40 28.84
N VAL A 454 -24.94 -3.18 28.20
CA VAL A 454 -25.28 -3.99 27.01
C VAL A 454 -25.28 -5.46 27.39
N VAL A 455 -26.29 -6.19 26.91
CA VAL A 455 -26.28 -7.65 26.90
C VAL A 455 -25.76 -8.04 25.53
N LEU A 456 -24.61 -8.72 25.49
CA LEU A 456 -23.99 -9.10 24.23
C LEU A 456 -24.61 -10.40 23.72
N PRO A 457 -24.90 -10.50 22.41
CA PRO A 457 -25.21 -11.78 21.78
C PRO A 457 -24.04 -12.77 21.94
N ASP A 458 -24.34 -14.07 21.91
CA ASP A 458 -23.27 -15.07 21.85
C ASP A 458 -22.44 -14.84 20.57
N ILE A 459 -21.11 -14.96 20.68
CA ILE A 459 -20.21 -14.79 19.54
C ILE A 459 -20.58 -15.75 18.41
N GLN A 460 -21.06 -16.96 18.71
CA GLN A 460 -21.50 -17.93 17.69
C GLN A 460 -22.70 -17.43 16.89
N ASP A 461 -23.58 -16.65 17.52
CA ASP A 461 -24.74 -16.04 16.83
C ASP A 461 -24.30 -14.92 15.88
N LEU A 462 -23.13 -14.31 16.12
CA LEU A 462 -22.57 -13.25 15.28
C LEU A 462 -21.72 -13.78 14.12
N LYS A 463 -21.21 -15.01 14.20
CA LYS A 463 -20.39 -15.64 13.17
C LYS A 463 -21.20 -16.05 11.94
N LEU A 464 -20.58 -15.91 10.78
CA LEU A 464 -21.15 -16.33 9.49
C LEU A 464 -20.70 -17.74 9.12
N PHE A 465 -19.45 -18.08 9.41
CA PHE A 465 -18.81 -19.36 9.11
C PHE A 465 -18.28 -19.98 10.41
N PRO A 466 -19.15 -20.52 11.29
CA PRO A 466 -18.75 -21.02 12.61
C PRO A 466 -17.77 -22.21 12.54
N ASP A 467 -17.80 -22.96 11.45
CA ASP A 467 -16.90 -24.08 11.14
C ASP A 467 -15.69 -23.67 10.28
N ASN A 468 -15.55 -22.37 9.97
CA ASN A 468 -14.57 -21.82 9.03
C ASN A 468 -14.65 -22.45 7.63
N THR A 469 -15.85 -22.79 7.17
CA THR A 469 -16.07 -23.27 5.80
C THR A 469 -16.62 -22.15 4.91
N LEU A 470 -15.98 -21.91 3.77
CA LEU A 470 -16.46 -20.96 2.77
C LEU A 470 -17.70 -21.51 2.03
N PRO A 471 -18.62 -20.65 1.58
CA PRO A 471 -19.70 -21.06 0.69
C PRO A 471 -19.14 -21.70 -0.60
N GLU A 472 -19.89 -22.65 -1.16
CA GLU A 472 -19.51 -23.33 -2.40
C GLU A 472 -19.26 -22.32 -3.53
N GLY A 473 -18.19 -22.53 -4.30
CA GLY A 473 -17.81 -21.70 -5.46
C GLY A 473 -16.88 -20.52 -5.15
N TYR A 474 -16.58 -20.21 -3.88
CA TYR A 474 -15.62 -19.16 -3.53
C TYR A 474 -14.18 -19.69 -3.49
N LEU A 475 -13.28 -18.99 -4.17
CA LEU A 475 -11.84 -19.28 -4.17
C LEU A 475 -11.18 -18.83 -2.88
N SER A 476 -10.03 -19.40 -2.53
CA SER A 476 -9.21 -18.97 -1.40
C SER A 476 -7.72 -19.12 -1.69
N GLY A 477 -6.88 -18.51 -0.86
CA GLY A 477 -5.42 -18.55 -0.99
C GLY A 477 -4.94 -18.08 -2.36
N THR A 478 -4.02 -18.84 -2.96
CA THR A 478 -3.39 -18.50 -4.24
C THR A 478 -4.39 -18.41 -5.39
N ASP A 479 -5.41 -19.27 -5.42
CA ASP A 479 -6.40 -19.28 -6.51
C ASP A 479 -7.20 -17.98 -6.55
N LEU A 480 -7.57 -17.45 -5.37
CA LEU A 480 -8.21 -16.14 -5.28
C LEU A 480 -7.25 -15.01 -5.70
N ILE A 481 -5.99 -15.07 -5.26
CA ILE A 481 -4.98 -14.07 -5.64
C ILE A 481 -4.81 -14.03 -7.16
N ASP A 482 -4.66 -15.18 -7.80
CA ASP A 482 -4.52 -15.28 -9.25
C ASP A 482 -5.76 -14.76 -9.96
N ASN A 483 -6.96 -15.07 -9.45
CA ASN A 483 -8.19 -14.50 -9.98
C ASN A 483 -8.23 -12.96 -9.88
N LEU A 484 -7.85 -12.38 -8.73
CA LEU A 484 -7.79 -10.93 -8.54
C LEU A 484 -6.75 -10.27 -9.45
N VAL A 485 -5.62 -10.95 -9.70
CA VAL A 485 -4.58 -10.50 -10.65
C VAL A 485 -5.11 -10.51 -12.08
N GLU A 486 -5.83 -11.54 -12.51
CA GLU A 486 -6.46 -11.56 -13.83
C GLU A 486 -7.50 -10.43 -13.97
N GLN A 487 -8.34 -10.22 -12.95
CA GLN A 487 -9.25 -9.07 -12.95
C GLN A 487 -8.48 -7.73 -13.04
N ALA A 488 -7.32 -7.60 -12.39
CA ALA A 488 -6.47 -6.41 -12.49
C ALA A 488 -5.89 -6.23 -13.90
N LYS A 489 -5.46 -7.30 -14.55
CA LYS A 489 -5.01 -7.30 -15.95
C LYS A 489 -6.12 -6.85 -16.90
N GLU A 490 -7.33 -7.38 -16.75
CA GLU A 490 -8.49 -7.00 -17.56
C GLU A 490 -8.84 -5.51 -17.40
N ARG A 491 -8.86 -5.02 -16.15
CA ARG A 491 -9.06 -3.58 -15.85
C ARG A 491 -7.97 -2.72 -16.49
N ARG A 492 -6.71 -3.16 -16.45
CA ARG A 492 -5.61 -2.45 -17.11
C ARG A 492 -5.77 -2.44 -18.63
N THR A 493 -6.05 -3.58 -19.24
CA THR A 493 -6.21 -3.73 -20.70
C THR A 493 -7.35 -2.87 -21.23
N SER A 494 -8.53 -2.93 -20.59
CA SER A 494 -9.68 -2.07 -20.96
C SER A 494 -9.35 -0.58 -20.89
N ARG A 495 -8.55 -0.13 -19.92
CA ARG A 495 -8.08 1.27 -19.85
C ARG A 495 -7.11 1.60 -20.97
N LEU A 496 -6.15 0.74 -21.25
CA LEU A 496 -5.17 0.96 -22.32
C LEU A 496 -5.85 1.06 -23.69
N THR A 497 -6.91 0.28 -23.94
CA THR A 497 -7.67 0.39 -25.19
C THR A 497 -8.41 1.71 -25.34
N HIS A 498 -8.65 2.44 -24.25
CA HIS A 498 -9.28 3.77 -24.25
C HIS A 498 -8.27 4.93 -24.21
N LEU A 499 -6.99 4.66 -23.92
CA LEU A 499 -5.90 5.64 -23.99
C LEU A 499 -5.38 5.71 -25.44
N SER A 500 -6.08 6.45 -26.30
CA SER A 500 -5.66 6.67 -27.69
C SER A 500 -4.41 7.56 -27.77
N THR A 501 -3.35 7.06 -28.42
CA THR A 501 -2.30 7.72 -29.25
C THR A 501 -1.67 9.06 -28.84
N THR A 502 -1.99 9.63 -27.68
CA THR A 502 -1.43 10.90 -27.21
C THR A 502 -0.23 10.59 -26.32
N PRO A 503 0.98 11.05 -26.66
CA PRO A 503 2.14 10.87 -25.81
C PRO A 503 1.84 11.39 -24.40
N ILE A 504 2.15 10.59 -23.38
CA ILE A 504 2.17 11.07 -22.00
C ILE A 504 3.32 12.09 -21.95
N PRO A 505 3.07 13.38 -21.65
CA PRO A 505 4.15 14.34 -21.54
C PRO A 505 5.12 13.91 -20.43
N ASP A 506 6.43 13.94 -20.67
CA ASP A 506 7.46 13.55 -19.70
C ASP A 506 7.30 14.26 -18.34
N SER A 507 6.74 15.48 -18.36
CA SER A 507 6.41 16.26 -17.16
C SER A 507 5.36 15.59 -16.25
N ALA A 508 4.41 14.82 -16.81
CA ALA A 508 3.39 14.14 -16.03
C ALA A 508 3.97 12.93 -15.27
N PHE A 509 4.92 12.23 -15.86
CA PHE A 509 5.60 11.10 -15.21
C PHE A 509 6.56 11.57 -14.12
N ALA A 510 7.28 12.65 -14.38
CA ALA A 510 8.21 13.24 -13.42
C ALA A 510 7.52 13.83 -12.18
N ALA A 511 6.38 14.52 -12.37
CA ALA A 511 5.56 15.03 -11.27
C ALA A 511 5.01 13.91 -10.37
N LEU A 512 4.68 12.74 -10.94
CA LEU A 512 4.17 11.59 -10.18
C LEU A 512 5.24 10.95 -9.29
N LEU A 513 6.50 10.99 -9.72
CA LEU A 513 7.64 10.38 -9.03
C LEU A 513 8.43 11.36 -8.16
N GLY A 514 8.07 12.65 -8.16
CA GLY A 514 8.82 13.69 -7.47
C GLY A 514 10.22 13.91 -8.07
N ALA A 515 10.40 13.60 -9.36
CA ALA A 515 11.63 13.89 -10.08
C ALA A 515 11.54 15.30 -10.68
N GLU A 516 12.53 16.14 -10.43
CA GLU A 516 12.72 17.35 -11.23
C GLU A 516 13.21 16.91 -12.62
N VAL A 517 12.44 17.22 -13.67
CA VAL A 517 12.94 17.11 -15.04
C VAL A 517 13.93 18.25 -15.22
N PRO A 518 15.23 17.98 -15.45
CA PRO A 518 16.17 19.04 -15.80
C PRO A 518 15.67 19.75 -17.06
N ALA A 519 15.74 21.09 -17.05
CA ALA A 519 15.29 21.94 -18.14
C ALA A 519 16.01 21.68 -19.48
#